data_AF-A0A929YQ01-F1
#
_entry.id   AF-A0A929YQ01-F1
#
_cell.length_a   1.000
_cell.length_b   1.000
_cell.length_c   1.000
_cell.angle_alpha   90.00
_cell.angle_beta   90.00
_cell.angle_gamma   90.00
#
_symmetry.space_group_name_H-M   'P 1'
#
loop_
_entity.id
_entity.type
_entity.pdbx_description
1 polymer ?
#
loop_
_entity_poly.entity_id
_entity_poly.type
_entity_poly.pdbx_seq_one_letter_code
_entity_poly.pdbx_strand_id
1 'polypeptide(L)'
;MSAAFVPTLSVSAWRPETKVKGSDVLKTANKTTEASVWFQVQTNNRTGYTASFSTDTDNTDLVNSLSSTNSKIASVKSNYALADFPVNTWGYKLDSGSYTPIPGLSNPVNIFQTTKPNPSEYKGIYFGMKLGDDLEGGTYENKIIFSIVTNPYEKKALMVKGERIQSRLRSFNENGNKTKRFKRSASLPGNLEDDDSDFEIKLWYDKAAETAYYYSESGKIFLNENCNSMFADDIFGQYGLKNLEEIELTGFDTSKVKSMYLMFSYLKNLTKLDLTGFDTSNVTSMWKMFWGSEKLTNLNISNFNTKNVTNMEEMFSGLKSIEQLNLSSFDTSSVTDMNNMFYGMSKITSLNLSNFDTSKVTNMKYMFYDVSNIATLDLSNFDTSKVTNMKYMFYGTKELVTLDISNFNTSNVTNMDSMFFIYLKNPSDAKLERIYVNNDFDTSKVVNASYLFYGRRKLRGGNGSFLAEPGMADKTWLRVDRPGVQGYFTRKP
;
A
#
# COMPACT_ATOMS: atom_id res chain seq x y z
N MET A 1 21.03 0.03 19.53
CA MET A 1 20.90 1.49 19.68
C MET A 1 19.50 1.84 19.20
N SER A 2 18.58 2.15 20.11
CA SER A 2 17.26 2.69 19.78
C SER A 2 17.12 3.97 20.57
N ALA A 3 16.97 5.09 19.88
CA ALA A 3 16.38 6.28 20.44
C ALA A 3 15.20 6.57 19.53
N ALA A 4 13.98 6.41 20.06
CA ALA A 4 12.75 6.87 19.43
C ALA A 4 13.00 8.24 18.76
N PHE A 5 12.43 8.47 17.57
CA PHE A 5 12.70 9.69 16.81
C PHE A 5 12.56 10.95 17.68
N VAL A 6 13.69 11.63 17.89
CA VAL A 6 13.77 12.92 18.59
C VAL A 6 13.97 14.00 17.53
N PRO A 7 12.97 14.87 17.28
CA PRO A 7 13.15 16.00 16.38
C PRO A 7 14.18 16.98 16.97
N THR A 8 15.09 17.46 16.14
CA THR A 8 16.15 18.41 16.47
C THR A 8 16.03 19.64 15.59
N LEU A 9 16.45 20.78 16.13
CA LEU A 9 16.62 22.02 15.41
C LEU A 9 17.94 22.66 15.86
N SER A 10 18.78 23.02 14.91
CA SER A 10 20.01 23.77 15.14
C SER A 10 20.02 24.97 14.21
N VAL A 11 20.41 26.12 14.77
CA VAL A 11 20.50 27.40 14.07
C VAL A 11 21.85 28.01 14.39
N SER A 12 22.61 28.37 13.37
CA SER A 12 23.79 29.23 13.51
C SER A 12 23.62 30.48 12.66
N ALA A 13 23.95 31.64 13.23
CA ALA A 13 23.85 32.93 12.55
C ALA A 13 25.25 33.48 12.27
N TRP A 14 25.47 33.95 11.04
CA TRP A 14 26.69 34.60 10.61
C TRP A 14 26.45 36.10 10.51
N ARG A 15 27.28 36.89 11.21
CA ARG A 15 27.15 38.34 11.40
C ARG A 15 25.79 38.76 12.01
N PRO A 16 25.40 38.23 13.19
CA PRO A 16 24.14 38.60 13.83
C PRO A 16 24.08 40.09 14.21
N GLU A 17 25.23 40.73 14.45
CA GLU A 17 25.37 42.18 14.59
C GLU A 17 25.83 42.78 13.26
N THR A 18 24.90 43.36 12.51
CA THR A 18 25.23 44.03 11.25
C THR A 18 25.41 45.53 11.49
N LYS A 19 26.66 46.00 11.47
CA LYS A 19 27.00 47.42 11.63
C LYS A 19 27.21 48.06 10.27
N VAL A 20 26.52 49.16 10.02
CA VAL A 20 26.68 49.98 8.82
C VAL A 20 27.24 51.34 9.22
N LYS A 21 28.35 51.74 8.58
CA LYS A 21 28.95 53.06 8.81
C LYS A 21 28.30 54.09 7.89
N GLY A 22 27.36 54.87 8.43
CA GLY A 22 26.56 55.81 7.64
C GLY A 22 27.39 56.83 6.82
N SER A 23 28.54 57.26 7.34
CA SER A 23 29.45 58.16 6.62
C SER A 23 30.09 57.55 5.36
N ASP A 24 30.17 56.22 5.27
CA ASP A 24 30.62 55.54 4.06
C ASP A 24 29.47 55.42 3.05
N VAL A 25 28.23 55.21 3.53
CA VAL A 25 27.02 55.17 2.70
C VAL A 25 26.78 56.51 2.00
N LEU A 26 26.90 57.62 2.72
CA LEU A 26 26.68 58.98 2.18
C LEU A 26 27.68 59.37 1.07
N LYS A 27 28.82 58.68 0.97
CA LYS A 27 29.81 58.89 -0.10
C LYS A 27 29.52 58.10 -1.37
N THR A 28 28.59 57.14 -1.33
CA THR A 28 28.21 56.35 -2.51
C THR A 28 27.34 57.19 -3.46
N ALA A 29 27.41 56.90 -4.76
CA ALA A 29 26.70 57.68 -5.78
C ALA A 29 25.18 57.79 -5.54
N ASN A 30 24.55 56.72 -5.05
CA ASN A 30 23.11 56.66 -4.78
C ASN A 30 22.76 56.84 -3.29
N LYS A 31 23.76 56.99 -2.41
CA LYS A 31 23.63 57.02 -0.94
C LYS A 31 22.90 55.80 -0.37
N THR A 32 23.10 54.65 -1.00
CA THR A 32 22.46 53.38 -0.64
C THR A 32 23.49 52.36 -0.19
N THR A 33 23.09 51.43 0.67
CA THR A 33 23.89 50.25 0.99
C THR A 33 23.00 49.04 1.23
N GLU A 34 23.61 47.86 1.19
CA GLU A 34 22.99 46.59 1.52
C GLU A 34 23.85 45.85 2.56
N ALA A 35 23.20 45.35 3.58
CA ALA A 35 23.77 44.53 4.64
C ALA A 35 23.07 43.16 4.64
N SER A 36 23.72 42.09 5.08
CA SER A 36 23.10 40.75 5.06
C SER A 36 23.37 39.96 6.33
N VAL A 37 22.36 39.25 6.81
CA VAL A 37 22.48 38.24 7.86
C VAL A 37 22.22 36.87 7.24
N TRP A 38 23.10 35.92 7.53
CA TRP A 38 22.99 34.56 7.01
C TRP A 38 22.74 33.57 8.15
N PHE A 39 21.84 32.64 7.92
CA PHE A 39 21.53 31.56 8.85
C PHE A 39 21.88 30.22 8.23
N GLN A 40 22.50 29.34 9.00
CA GLN A 40 22.52 27.92 8.71
C GLN A 40 21.48 27.26 9.61
N VAL A 41 20.46 26.67 8.99
CA VAL A 41 19.41 25.95 9.73
C VAL A 41 19.49 24.48 9.41
N GLN A 42 19.49 23.66 10.45
CA GLN A 42 19.50 22.20 10.36
C GLN A 42 18.36 21.64 11.19
N THR A 43 17.59 20.73 10.60
CA THR A 43 16.56 19.98 11.33
C THR A 43 16.42 18.58 10.77
N ASN A 44 16.29 17.59 11.66
CA ASN A 44 15.87 16.25 11.28
C ASN A 44 14.33 16.08 11.32
N ASN A 45 13.55 17.13 11.69
CA ASN A 45 12.09 17.05 11.73
C ASN A 45 11.57 16.71 10.33
N ARG A 46 10.74 15.67 10.24
CA ARG A 46 10.23 15.13 8.97
C ARG A 46 9.35 16.10 8.19
N THR A 47 8.81 17.11 8.86
CA THR A 47 8.00 18.17 8.25
C THR A 47 8.78 19.46 8.05
N GLY A 48 10.07 19.49 8.41
CA GLY A 48 10.93 20.66 8.28
C GLY A 48 10.72 21.72 9.36
N TYR A 49 11.02 22.98 9.04
CA TYR A 49 10.84 24.15 9.89
C TYR A 49 10.16 25.31 9.15
N THR A 50 9.70 26.29 9.95
CA THR A 50 9.27 27.61 9.50
C THR A 50 10.10 28.66 10.25
N ALA A 51 10.68 29.59 9.49
CA ALA A 51 11.37 30.76 10.01
C ALA A 51 10.53 32.00 9.74
N SER A 52 10.39 32.85 10.74
CA SER A 52 9.76 34.16 10.68
C SER A 52 10.65 35.22 11.31
N PHE A 53 10.37 36.49 11.03
CA PHE A 53 11.01 37.58 11.75
C PHE A 53 10.12 38.81 11.89
N SER A 54 10.45 39.62 12.89
CA SER A 54 9.87 40.93 13.19
C SER A 54 10.89 41.81 13.91
N THR A 55 10.58 43.09 14.09
CA THR A 55 11.19 43.86 15.18
C THR A 55 10.70 43.37 16.54
N ASP A 56 11.43 43.70 17.60
CA ASP A 56 11.07 43.35 18.99
C ASP A 56 9.95 44.22 19.57
N THR A 57 9.57 45.28 18.86
CA THR A 57 8.41 46.14 19.11
C THR A 57 7.66 46.40 17.80
N ASP A 58 6.52 47.10 17.83
CA ASP A 58 5.84 47.55 16.61
C ASP A 58 6.53 48.75 15.94
N ASN A 59 7.56 49.32 16.57
CA ASN A 59 8.37 50.34 15.94
C ASN A 59 9.38 49.69 14.99
N THR A 60 9.20 49.93 13.70
CA THR A 60 10.01 49.37 12.62
C THR A 60 11.15 50.29 12.17
N ASP A 61 11.30 51.47 12.78
CA ASP A 61 12.28 52.47 12.37
C ASP A 61 13.62 52.24 13.10
N LEU A 62 14.75 52.53 12.46
CA LEU A 62 16.02 52.66 13.20
C LEU A 62 16.01 54.02 13.90
N VAL A 63 16.10 54.03 15.23
CA VAL A 63 15.93 55.24 16.05
C VAL A 63 17.26 55.70 16.63
N ASN A 64 17.54 57.00 16.54
CA ASN A 64 18.63 57.62 17.30
C ASN A 64 18.08 58.11 18.64
N SER A 65 18.33 57.35 19.71
CA SER A 65 17.79 57.62 21.06
C SER A 65 18.34 58.89 21.72
N LEU A 66 19.46 59.42 21.22
CA LEU A 66 20.07 60.67 21.70
C LEU A 66 19.70 61.88 20.83
N SER A 67 18.88 61.67 19.79
CA SER A 67 18.50 62.74 18.87
C SER A 67 17.64 63.78 19.56
N SER A 68 18.03 65.04 19.41
CA SER A 68 17.24 66.20 19.86
C SER A 68 16.06 66.51 18.94
N THR A 69 16.06 65.94 17.72
CA THR A 69 15.06 66.16 16.67
C THR A 69 14.19 64.94 16.37
N ASN A 70 14.34 63.86 17.16
CA ASN A 70 13.70 62.56 16.93
C ASN A 70 14.03 61.98 15.53
N SER A 71 15.27 62.17 15.09
CA SER A 71 15.81 61.66 13.84
C SER A 71 15.76 60.13 13.80
N LYS A 72 15.32 59.60 12.65
CA LYS A 72 15.12 58.17 12.42
C LYS A 72 15.31 57.79 10.96
N ILE A 73 15.61 56.52 10.73
CA ILE A 73 15.60 55.90 9.39
C ILE A 73 14.37 55.00 9.35
N ALA A 74 13.36 55.41 8.58
CA ALA A 74 12.04 54.78 8.63
C ALA A 74 11.98 53.49 7.82
N SER A 75 11.14 52.54 8.23
CA SER A 75 10.82 51.39 7.37
C SER A 75 10.18 51.86 6.06
N VAL A 76 10.57 51.28 4.92
CA VAL A 76 9.90 51.54 3.63
C VAL A 76 8.41 51.19 3.74
N LYS A 77 7.55 51.93 3.04
CA LYS A 77 6.09 51.73 3.09
C LYS A 77 5.52 50.87 1.96
N SER A 78 6.35 50.48 1.01
CA SER A 78 5.98 49.72 -0.18
C SER A 78 7.20 48.93 -0.67
N ASN A 79 7.04 48.16 -1.74
CA ASN A 79 8.15 47.42 -2.31
C ASN A 79 9.00 48.33 -3.21
N TYR A 80 10.32 48.32 -3.02
CA TYR A 80 11.25 49.15 -3.79
C TYR A 80 12.45 48.34 -4.29
N ALA A 81 12.99 48.71 -5.46
CA ALA A 81 14.37 48.41 -5.78
C ALA A 81 15.29 49.34 -4.96
N LEU A 82 16.51 48.89 -4.62
CA LEU A 82 17.39 49.64 -3.72
C LEU A 82 17.65 51.09 -4.16
N ALA A 83 17.84 51.29 -5.47
CA ALA A 83 18.10 52.62 -6.05
C ALA A 83 16.95 53.62 -5.82
N ASP A 84 15.72 53.10 -5.77
CA ASP A 84 14.48 53.86 -5.71
C ASP A 84 13.99 54.09 -4.27
N PHE A 85 14.80 53.74 -3.27
CA PHE A 85 14.45 53.98 -1.88
C PHE A 85 14.16 55.47 -1.64
N PRO A 86 13.11 55.79 -0.86
CA PRO A 86 12.97 57.12 -0.27
C PRO A 86 14.17 57.43 0.63
N VAL A 87 14.54 58.71 0.72
CA VAL A 87 15.64 59.16 1.59
C VAL A 87 15.30 58.84 3.06
N ASN A 88 16.30 58.43 3.84
CA ASN A 88 16.19 58.05 5.24
C ASN A 88 15.22 56.89 5.47
N THR A 89 15.32 55.86 4.62
CA THR A 89 14.55 54.63 4.78
C THR A 89 15.37 53.35 4.67
N TRP A 90 14.83 52.28 5.23
CA TRP A 90 15.39 50.92 5.16
C TRP A 90 14.29 49.87 4.95
N GLY A 91 14.67 48.71 4.44
CA GLY A 91 13.76 47.61 4.14
C GLY A 91 14.52 46.30 4.02
N TYR A 92 13.81 45.18 3.92
CA TYR A 92 14.43 43.86 3.80
C TYR A 92 14.05 43.15 2.51
N LYS A 93 14.89 42.25 2.02
CA LYS A 93 14.52 41.26 1.00
C LYS A 93 15.14 39.91 1.35
N LEU A 94 14.67 38.87 0.66
CA LEU A 94 15.31 37.56 0.63
C LEU A 94 16.29 37.49 -0.55
N ASP A 95 16.79 36.29 -0.90
CA ASP A 95 17.82 36.09 -1.94
C ASP A 95 17.49 36.72 -3.31
N SER A 96 16.21 36.97 -3.61
CA SER A 96 15.78 37.70 -4.81
C SER A 96 14.54 38.54 -4.52
N GLY A 97 14.26 39.51 -5.40
CA GLY A 97 13.08 40.36 -5.33
C GLY A 97 13.35 41.79 -4.86
N SER A 98 12.27 42.53 -4.62
CA SER A 98 12.30 43.91 -4.12
C SER A 98 12.40 43.94 -2.61
N TYR A 99 12.92 45.04 -2.05
CA TYR A 99 12.89 45.25 -0.61
C TYR A 99 11.50 45.66 -0.18
N THR A 100 11.06 45.08 0.93
CA THR A 100 9.74 45.22 1.49
C THR A 100 9.80 45.90 2.86
N PRO A 101 8.67 46.42 3.37
CA PRO A 101 8.58 47.02 4.69
C PRO A 101 9.07 46.07 5.78
N ILE A 102 9.84 46.58 6.75
CA ILE A 102 10.23 45.83 7.95
C ILE A 102 8.95 45.51 8.78
N PRO A 103 8.73 44.24 9.15
CA PRO A 103 7.56 43.82 9.93
C PRO A 103 7.69 44.19 11.41
N GLY A 104 6.61 44.73 11.98
CA GLY A 104 6.45 44.99 13.42
C GLY A 104 6.16 43.72 14.23
N LEU A 105 6.36 43.77 15.55
CA LEU A 105 6.10 42.65 16.47
C LEU A 105 4.71 42.04 16.34
N SER A 106 3.68 42.86 16.14
CA SER A 106 2.29 42.41 16.01
C SER A 106 2.01 41.71 14.67
N ASN A 107 2.90 41.83 13.68
CA ASN A 107 2.73 41.26 12.35
C ASN A 107 4.04 40.63 11.83
N PRO A 108 4.56 39.58 12.50
CA PRO A 108 5.77 38.89 12.04
C PRO A 108 5.51 38.23 10.68
N VAL A 109 6.55 38.16 9.85
CA VAL A 109 6.45 37.60 8.49
C VAL A 109 7.22 36.30 8.39
N ASN A 110 6.67 35.31 7.70
CA ASN A 110 7.37 34.09 7.33
C ASN A 110 8.38 34.37 6.21
N ILE A 111 9.60 33.88 6.37
CA ILE A 111 10.72 34.14 5.45
C ILE A 111 11.27 32.87 4.80
N PHE A 112 11.36 31.77 5.55
CA PHE A 112 11.82 30.49 5.03
C PHE A 112 10.93 29.38 5.54
N GLN A 113 10.56 28.44 4.67
CA GLN A 113 9.81 27.26 5.05
C GLN A 113 10.32 26.06 4.27
N THR A 114 10.46 24.94 4.97
CA THR A 114 10.80 23.64 4.38
C THR A 114 9.72 22.63 4.73
N THR A 115 9.48 21.66 3.86
CA THR A 115 8.48 20.60 4.05
C THR A 115 9.09 19.22 4.29
N LYS A 116 10.41 19.16 4.47
CA LYS A 116 11.21 17.94 4.61
C LYS A 116 12.39 18.19 5.55
N PRO A 117 13.07 17.14 6.05
CA PRO A 117 14.32 17.30 6.79
C PRO A 117 15.30 18.16 6.00
N ASN A 118 15.97 19.07 6.70
CA ASN A 118 16.97 19.93 6.11
C ASN A 118 18.33 19.62 6.75
N PRO A 119 19.20 18.86 6.06
CA PRO A 119 20.47 18.44 6.63
C PRO A 119 21.48 19.58 6.77
N SER A 120 21.34 20.69 6.03
CA SER A 120 22.07 21.95 6.20
C SER A 120 21.82 22.87 5.00
N GLU A 121 21.11 23.98 5.21
CA GLU A 121 20.94 25.02 4.18
C GLU A 121 21.28 26.41 4.73
N TYR A 122 21.95 27.20 3.90
CA TYR A 122 22.24 28.61 4.18
C TYR A 122 21.15 29.49 3.60
N LYS A 123 20.59 30.37 4.42
CA LYS A 123 19.54 31.31 4.03
C LYS A 123 19.96 32.73 4.39
N GLY A 124 19.91 33.63 3.41
CA GLY A 124 20.28 35.03 3.56
C GLY A 124 19.06 35.94 3.65
N ILE A 125 19.14 36.95 4.52
CA ILE A 125 18.22 38.08 4.55
C ILE A 125 19.05 39.33 4.37
N TYR A 126 18.60 40.22 3.50
CA TYR A 126 19.34 41.41 3.11
C TYR A 126 18.56 42.64 3.52
N PHE A 127 19.24 43.59 4.13
CA PHE A 127 18.71 44.87 4.59
C PHE A 127 19.29 45.98 3.73
N GLY A 128 18.43 46.58 2.91
CA GLY A 128 18.75 47.75 2.10
C GLY A 128 18.45 49.01 2.87
N MET A 129 19.23 50.07 2.62
CA MET A 129 18.94 51.39 3.19
C MET A 129 19.42 52.51 2.26
N LYS A 130 18.81 53.68 2.40
CA LYS A 130 19.23 54.93 1.77
C LYS A 130 19.28 56.06 2.78
N LEU A 131 20.39 56.78 2.83
CA LEU A 131 20.64 57.84 3.80
C LEU A 131 20.69 59.22 3.12
N GLY A 132 20.18 60.22 3.81
CA GLY A 132 20.24 61.63 3.42
C GLY A 132 21.31 62.40 4.20
N ASP A 133 21.73 63.54 3.64
CA ASP A 133 22.70 64.43 4.29
C ASP A 133 22.10 65.17 5.51
N ASP A 134 20.79 65.10 5.67
CA ASP A 134 19.99 65.74 6.70
C ASP A 134 19.90 64.92 8.01
N LEU A 135 20.46 63.71 8.05
CA LEU A 135 20.46 62.89 9.27
C LEU A 135 21.34 63.50 10.36
N GLU A 136 20.77 63.66 11.55
CA GLU A 136 21.52 64.02 12.76
C GLU A 136 22.60 62.96 13.04
N GLY A 137 23.81 63.40 13.38
CA GLY A 137 24.89 62.49 13.74
C GLY A 137 24.55 61.67 14.99
N GLY A 138 24.78 60.35 14.94
CA GLY A 138 24.51 59.46 16.07
C GLY A 138 24.40 58.00 15.66
N THR A 139 24.00 57.17 16.61
CA THR A 139 23.75 55.74 16.39
C THR A 139 22.25 55.51 16.22
N TYR A 140 21.86 54.85 15.14
CA TYR A 140 20.48 54.49 14.85
C TYR A 140 20.32 52.98 15.04
N GLU A 141 19.44 52.58 15.96
CA GLU A 141 19.31 51.17 16.35
C GLU A 141 17.86 50.70 16.30
N ASN A 142 17.69 49.42 15.98
CA ASN A 142 16.48 48.65 16.20
C ASN A 142 16.90 47.18 16.36
N LYS A 143 16.05 46.37 16.98
CA LYS A 143 16.32 44.96 17.25
C LYS A 143 15.39 44.08 16.42
N ILE A 144 16.00 43.18 15.66
CA ILE A 144 15.29 42.21 14.84
C ILE A 144 15.30 40.85 15.56
N ILE A 145 14.12 40.25 15.69
CA ILE A 145 13.93 38.92 16.27
C ILE A 145 13.66 37.93 15.15
N PHE A 146 14.52 36.93 15.03
CA PHE A 146 14.32 35.77 14.16
C PHE A 146 13.75 34.63 14.99
N SER A 147 12.59 34.11 14.60
CA SER A 147 11.97 32.94 15.20
C SER A 147 12.03 31.78 14.22
N ILE A 148 12.67 30.68 14.62
CA ILE A 148 12.80 29.48 13.79
C ILE A 148 12.25 28.33 14.62
N VAL A 149 11.16 27.73 14.14
CA VAL A 149 10.44 26.66 14.83
C VAL A 149 10.28 25.49 13.89
N THR A 150 10.44 24.27 14.41
CA THR A 150 10.15 23.08 13.62
C THR A 150 8.65 23.00 13.34
N ASN A 151 8.27 22.51 12.17
CA ASN A 151 6.87 22.35 11.82
C ASN A 151 6.19 21.29 12.71
N PRO A 152 4.86 21.41 12.96
CA PRO A 152 4.11 20.39 13.69
C PRO A 152 4.27 19.02 13.03
N TYR A 153 4.60 18.01 13.83
CA TYR A 153 4.79 16.65 13.36
C TYR A 153 4.04 15.67 14.25
N GLU A 154 3.14 14.90 13.64
CA GLU A 154 2.48 13.78 14.29
C GLU A 154 3.35 12.53 14.16
N LYS A 155 3.82 12.00 15.30
CA LYS A 155 4.62 10.77 15.34
C LYS A 155 3.82 9.58 14.85
N LYS A 156 4.48 8.66 14.14
CA LYS A 156 3.88 7.41 13.65
C LYS A 156 4.70 6.19 14.06
N ALA A 157 4.01 5.14 14.49
CA ALA A 157 4.62 3.81 14.68
C ALA A 157 4.57 3.10 13.32
N LEU A 158 5.73 2.77 12.75
CA LEU A 158 5.82 2.12 11.43
C LEU A 158 6.55 0.78 11.56
N MET A 159 5.86 -0.29 11.18
CA MET A 159 6.44 -1.63 11.17
C MET A 159 7.49 -1.78 10.05
N VAL A 160 8.56 -2.55 10.29
CA VAL A 160 9.51 -2.97 9.24
C VAL A 160 8.79 -3.80 8.15
N LYS A 161 9.45 -3.99 7.00
CA LYS A 161 8.96 -4.85 5.90
C LYS A 161 8.59 -6.26 6.36
N GLY A 162 7.60 -6.88 5.70
CA GLY A 162 7.08 -8.20 6.03
C GLY A 162 8.16 -9.28 6.21
N GLU A 163 9.12 -9.37 5.29
CA GLU A 163 10.23 -10.33 5.33
C GLU A 163 11.13 -10.18 6.58
N ARG A 164 11.30 -8.97 7.10
CA ARG A 164 12.07 -8.74 8.34
C ARG A 164 11.32 -9.26 9.55
N ILE A 165 9.99 -9.06 9.60
CA ILE A 165 9.14 -9.63 10.64
C ILE A 165 9.14 -11.15 10.56
N GLN A 166 8.95 -11.71 9.37
CA GLN A 166 8.99 -13.14 9.14
C GLN A 166 10.32 -13.73 9.62
N SER A 167 11.45 -13.12 9.25
CA SER A 167 12.78 -13.56 9.67
C SER A 167 12.93 -13.51 11.19
N ARG A 168 12.38 -12.49 11.85
CA ARG A 168 12.41 -12.40 13.30
C ARG A 168 11.57 -13.49 13.96
N LEU A 169 10.33 -13.69 13.48
CA LEU A 169 9.45 -14.75 13.99
C LEU A 169 10.08 -16.13 13.79
N ARG A 170 10.72 -16.36 12.65
CA ARG A 170 11.49 -17.57 12.38
C ARG A 170 12.59 -17.77 13.41
N SER A 171 13.35 -16.74 13.74
CA SER A 171 14.45 -16.84 14.71
C SER A 171 13.99 -17.26 16.11
N PHE A 172 12.73 -17.00 16.49
CA PHE A 172 12.18 -17.48 17.75
C PHE A 172 11.99 -18.99 17.80
N ASN A 173 11.90 -19.64 16.64
CA ASN A 173 11.74 -21.09 16.50
C ASN A 173 13.10 -21.81 16.39
N GLU A 174 14.21 -21.07 16.38
CA GLU A 174 15.55 -21.65 16.52
C GLU A 174 15.68 -22.30 17.91
N ASN A 175 16.49 -23.35 18.00
CA ASN A 175 16.72 -24.11 19.24
C ASN A 175 15.49 -24.88 19.80
N GLY A 176 14.59 -25.31 18.91
CA GLY A 176 13.49 -26.24 19.25
C GLY A 176 12.22 -25.60 19.82
N ASN A 177 12.18 -24.27 19.87
CA ASN A 177 10.99 -23.51 20.22
C ASN A 177 9.91 -23.60 19.12
N LYS A 178 8.65 -23.36 19.50
CA LYS A 178 7.51 -23.37 18.58
C LYS A 178 6.60 -22.18 18.85
N THR A 179 6.72 -21.14 18.05
CA THR A 179 5.79 -20.01 18.07
C THR A 179 4.43 -20.48 17.55
N LYS A 180 3.45 -20.52 18.44
CA LYS A 180 2.06 -20.86 18.12
C LYS A 180 1.14 -19.65 18.03
N ARG A 181 1.50 -18.54 18.67
CA ARG A 181 0.64 -17.36 18.72
C ARG A 181 1.42 -16.10 18.42
N PHE A 182 0.80 -15.15 17.73
CA PHE A 182 1.29 -13.79 17.57
C PHE A 182 0.27 -12.82 18.17
N LYS A 183 0.63 -12.11 19.25
CA LYS A 183 -0.33 -11.30 20.04
C LYS A 183 0.19 -9.95 20.47
N ARG A 184 -0.71 -9.00 20.71
CA ARG A 184 -0.34 -7.74 21.35
C ARG A 184 -0.09 -7.96 22.83
N SER A 185 0.95 -7.36 23.37
CA SER A 185 1.19 -7.28 24.82
C SER A 185 0.73 -5.93 25.37
N ALA A 186 0.34 -5.91 26.65
CA ALA A 186 0.06 -4.68 27.39
C ALA A 186 1.32 -4.01 27.96
N SER A 187 2.44 -4.72 28.03
CA SER A 187 3.71 -4.23 28.63
C SER A 187 4.96 -4.76 27.90
N LEU A 188 6.10 -4.14 28.20
CA LEU A 188 7.38 -4.25 27.47
C LEU A 188 8.33 -5.34 27.98
N PRO A 189 8.82 -6.19 27.05
CA PRO A 189 10.19 -6.74 27.02
C PRO A 189 10.92 -6.38 25.69
N GLY A 190 12.26 -6.39 25.67
CA GLY A 190 13.18 -5.70 24.71
C GLY A 190 13.04 -5.86 23.15
N ASN A 191 13.84 -5.07 22.40
CA ASN A 191 13.53 -4.35 21.13
C ASN A 191 13.70 -5.05 19.75
N LEU A 192 12.94 -4.62 18.70
CA LEU A 192 13.17 -4.76 17.22
C LEU A 192 12.44 -3.70 16.36
N GLU A 193 13.14 -2.84 15.62
CA GLU A 193 12.51 -1.67 14.93
C GLU A 193 13.07 -1.36 13.53
N ASP A 194 12.35 -0.49 12.78
CA ASP A 194 12.77 0.13 11.51
C ASP A 194 13.34 1.55 11.76
N ASP A 195 14.27 1.99 10.91
CA ASP A 195 14.92 3.31 11.02
C ASP A 195 13.92 4.48 10.82
N ASP A 196 12.77 4.21 10.18
CA ASP A 196 11.72 5.18 9.91
C ASP A 196 10.59 5.25 10.96
N SER A 197 10.65 4.53 12.08
CA SER A 197 9.60 4.57 13.13
C SER A 197 9.86 5.68 14.17
N ASP A 198 8.81 6.39 14.62
CA ASP A 198 8.93 7.39 15.70
C ASP A 198 8.59 6.83 17.08
N PHE A 199 7.87 5.71 17.11
CA PHE A 199 7.59 4.96 18.32
C PHE A 199 8.36 3.64 18.30
N GLU A 200 8.73 3.21 19.50
CA GLU A 200 9.29 1.90 19.72
C GLU A 200 8.23 0.83 19.45
N ILE A 201 8.57 -0.11 18.56
CA ILE A 201 7.81 -1.34 18.34
C ILE A 201 8.69 -2.48 18.84
N LYS A 202 8.22 -3.29 19.78
CA LYS A 202 8.97 -4.45 20.29
C LYS A 202 8.34 -5.74 19.84
N LEU A 203 9.18 -6.75 19.67
CA LEU A 203 8.77 -8.10 19.33
C LEU A 203 9.65 -9.11 20.08
N TRP A 204 9.06 -9.98 20.89
CA TRP A 204 9.81 -11.00 21.64
C TRP A 204 9.01 -12.29 21.70
N TYR A 205 9.68 -13.36 22.15
CA TYR A 205 9.06 -14.67 22.32
C TYR A 205 9.01 -15.07 23.79
N ASP A 206 7.83 -15.45 24.24
CA ASP A 206 7.61 -16.11 25.52
C ASP A 206 7.51 -17.63 25.29
N LYS A 207 8.51 -18.35 25.82
CA LYS A 207 8.61 -19.80 25.68
C LYS A 207 7.53 -20.56 26.45
N ALA A 208 7.11 -20.08 27.62
CA ALA A 208 6.09 -20.75 28.42
C ALA A 208 4.71 -20.60 27.77
N ALA A 209 4.44 -19.42 27.20
CA ALA A 209 3.20 -19.15 26.48
C ALA A 209 3.21 -19.63 25.01
N GLU A 210 4.35 -20.07 24.47
CA GLU A 210 4.56 -20.37 23.05
C GLU A 210 4.10 -19.22 22.13
N THR A 211 4.30 -17.98 22.59
CA THR A 211 3.70 -16.76 22.00
C THR A 211 4.78 -15.74 21.65
N ALA A 212 4.77 -15.29 20.40
CA ALA A 212 5.47 -14.08 19.99
C ALA A 212 4.56 -12.88 20.30
N TYR A 213 5.05 -11.96 21.11
CA TYR A 213 4.32 -10.75 21.47
C TYR A 213 4.87 -9.53 20.76
N TYR A 214 3.99 -8.62 20.35
CA TYR A 214 4.37 -7.28 19.91
C TYR A 214 3.82 -6.21 20.85
N TYR A 215 4.51 -5.07 20.92
CA TYR A 215 4.11 -3.91 21.70
C TYR A 215 4.48 -2.62 20.98
N SER A 216 3.63 -1.60 21.07
CA SER A 216 3.99 -0.21 20.84
C SER A 216 3.17 0.67 21.77
N GLU A 217 3.77 1.76 22.27
CA GLU A 217 3.06 2.79 23.03
C GLU A 217 1.92 3.41 22.21
N SER A 218 2.10 3.46 20.88
CA SER A 218 1.02 3.87 20.00
C SER A 218 -0.10 2.83 20.00
N GLY A 219 -1.34 3.28 20.22
CA GLY A 219 -2.54 2.45 20.00
C GLY A 219 -2.63 1.93 18.56
N LYS A 220 -1.99 2.64 17.61
CA LYS A 220 -2.06 2.43 16.17
C LYS A 220 -0.68 2.24 15.53
N ILE A 221 -0.45 1.12 14.85
CA ILE A 221 0.81 0.77 14.19
C ILE A 221 0.56 0.64 12.69
N PHE A 222 1.18 1.49 11.88
CA PHE A 222 1.09 1.37 10.43
C PHE A 222 1.94 0.18 9.97
N LEU A 223 1.34 -0.71 9.18
CA LEU A 223 2.11 -1.71 8.45
C LEU A 223 2.87 -1.07 7.29
N ASN A 224 4.02 -1.67 6.96
CA ASN A 224 4.84 -1.25 5.85
C ASN A 224 4.08 -1.38 4.52
N GLU A 225 4.40 -0.55 3.52
CA GLU A 225 3.78 -0.68 2.19
C GLU A 225 4.01 -2.08 1.57
N ASN A 226 5.12 -2.74 1.95
CA ASN A 226 5.44 -4.11 1.57
C ASN A 226 5.28 -5.06 2.78
N CYS A 227 4.14 -5.74 2.85
CA CYS A 227 3.83 -6.78 3.84
C CYS A 227 4.07 -8.20 3.32
N ASN A 228 4.87 -8.34 2.28
CA ASN A 228 5.10 -9.63 1.65
C ASN A 228 5.61 -10.66 2.65
N SER A 229 5.01 -11.85 2.61
CA SER A 229 5.39 -13.01 3.41
C SER A 229 5.46 -12.78 4.93
N MET A 230 4.81 -11.74 5.45
CA MET A 230 4.97 -11.31 6.86
C MET A 230 4.76 -12.43 7.88
N PHE A 231 3.81 -13.32 7.63
CA PHE A 231 3.56 -14.52 8.43
C PHE A 231 3.68 -15.82 7.61
N ALA A 232 4.29 -15.79 6.43
CA ALA A 232 4.29 -16.97 5.55
C ALA A 232 5.17 -18.10 6.09
N ASP A 233 4.74 -19.34 5.84
CA ASP A 233 5.64 -20.49 5.69
C ASP A 233 5.74 -20.95 4.23
N ASP A 234 6.69 -21.83 3.93
CA ASP A 234 6.80 -22.47 2.62
C ASP A 234 6.52 -23.98 2.72
N ILE A 235 6.33 -24.64 1.56
CA ILE A 235 6.02 -26.07 1.50
C ILE A 235 7.10 -26.95 2.15
N PHE A 236 8.33 -26.44 2.19
CA PHE A 236 9.50 -27.10 2.76
C PHE A 236 9.67 -26.82 4.26
N GLY A 237 8.82 -25.94 4.84
CA GLY A 237 8.89 -25.48 6.23
C GLY A 237 10.13 -24.62 6.52
N GLN A 238 10.73 -23.99 5.52
CA GLN A 238 11.96 -23.22 5.65
C GLN A 238 11.74 -21.91 6.39
N TYR A 239 10.55 -21.30 6.35
CA TYR A 239 10.30 -20.09 7.14
C TYR A 239 9.88 -20.44 8.57
N GLY A 240 9.47 -21.69 8.83
CA GLY A 240 9.29 -22.23 10.17
C GLY A 240 8.07 -21.68 10.92
N LEU A 241 7.15 -21.01 10.23
CA LEU A 241 5.94 -20.41 10.81
C LEU A 241 4.70 -21.30 10.75
N LYS A 242 4.80 -22.53 10.20
CA LYS A 242 3.70 -23.53 10.13
C LYS A 242 3.07 -23.88 11.48
N ASN A 243 3.75 -23.58 12.59
CA ASN A 243 3.25 -23.83 13.94
C ASN A 243 2.27 -22.76 14.45
N LEU A 244 2.15 -21.61 13.77
CA LEU A 244 1.19 -20.58 14.15
C LEU A 244 -0.24 -21.13 14.08
N GLU A 245 -0.95 -21.00 15.21
CA GLU A 245 -2.33 -21.39 15.43
C GLU A 245 -3.26 -20.17 15.51
N GLU A 246 -2.73 -19.04 15.98
CA GLU A 246 -3.46 -17.78 16.19
C GLU A 246 -2.60 -16.55 15.86
N ILE A 247 -3.15 -15.62 15.08
CA ILE A 247 -2.54 -14.32 14.80
C ILE A 247 -3.55 -13.24 15.17
N GLU A 248 -3.16 -12.35 16.09
CA GLU A 248 -3.93 -11.18 16.50
C GLU A 248 -3.23 -9.91 16.01
N LEU A 249 -3.98 -9.07 15.28
CA LEU A 249 -3.45 -7.87 14.61
C LEU A 249 -4.08 -6.57 15.14
N THR A 250 -4.57 -6.59 16.38
CA THR A 250 -5.23 -5.44 17.03
C THR A 250 -4.35 -4.19 17.03
N GLY A 251 -4.84 -3.13 16.38
CA GLY A 251 -4.15 -1.83 16.30
C GLY A 251 -3.19 -1.70 15.12
N PHE A 252 -3.03 -2.72 14.28
CA PHE A 252 -2.36 -2.53 12.98
C PHE A 252 -3.27 -1.79 12.00
N ASP A 253 -2.73 -0.77 11.35
CA ASP A 253 -3.34 -0.04 10.25
C ASP A 253 -2.69 -0.47 8.93
N THR A 254 -3.52 -0.98 8.01
CA THR A 254 -3.07 -1.47 6.71
C THR A 254 -3.36 -0.52 5.55
N SER A 255 -3.85 0.70 5.84
CA SER A 255 -4.24 1.68 4.82
C SER A 255 -3.11 2.08 3.87
N LYS A 256 -1.84 1.88 4.26
CA LYS A 256 -0.66 2.17 3.43
C LYS A 256 -0.11 0.94 2.69
N VAL A 257 -0.63 -0.26 2.95
CA VAL A 257 -0.12 -1.50 2.36
C VAL A 257 -0.45 -1.53 0.87
N LYS A 258 0.58 -1.76 0.05
CA LYS A 258 0.47 -1.89 -1.41
C LYS A 258 0.56 -3.34 -1.87
N SER A 259 1.21 -4.21 -1.10
CA SER A 259 1.38 -5.63 -1.44
C SER A 259 1.22 -6.52 -0.22
N MET A 260 0.36 -7.53 -0.36
CA MET A 260 0.09 -8.60 0.62
C MET A 260 0.47 -9.98 0.07
N TYR A 261 1.39 -10.03 -0.89
CA TYR A 261 1.91 -11.26 -1.48
C TYR A 261 2.34 -12.24 -0.38
N LEU A 262 1.82 -13.47 -0.41
CA LEU A 262 2.08 -14.53 0.58
C LEU A 262 1.80 -14.18 2.05
N MET A 263 1.16 -13.06 2.39
CA MET A 263 1.19 -12.52 3.76
C MET A 263 0.83 -13.53 4.86
N PHE A 264 -0.12 -14.44 4.60
CA PHE A 264 -0.56 -15.53 5.49
C PHE A 264 -0.47 -16.91 4.81
N SER A 265 0.52 -17.08 3.94
CA SER A 265 0.71 -18.30 3.15
C SER A 265 1.24 -19.47 3.98
N TYR A 266 0.72 -20.65 3.68
CA TYR A 266 1.11 -21.98 4.13
C TYR A 266 1.14 -22.15 5.66
N LEU A 267 0.25 -21.46 6.36
CA LEU A 267 0.12 -21.55 7.80
C LEU A 267 -0.73 -22.77 8.18
N LYS A 268 -0.14 -23.97 8.05
CA LYS A 268 -0.84 -25.26 8.17
C LYS A 268 -1.58 -25.49 9.49
N ASN A 269 -1.20 -24.81 10.57
CA ASN A 269 -1.86 -24.94 11.87
C ASN A 269 -2.77 -23.76 12.24
N LEU A 270 -2.85 -22.72 11.39
CA LEU A 270 -3.61 -21.52 11.72
C LEU A 270 -5.11 -21.81 11.75
N THR A 271 -5.74 -21.46 12.86
CA THR A 271 -7.18 -21.62 13.09
C THR A 271 -7.87 -20.31 13.44
N LYS A 272 -7.12 -19.31 13.93
CA LYS A 272 -7.64 -18.01 14.33
C LYS A 272 -6.88 -16.87 13.64
N LEU A 273 -7.59 -16.11 12.82
CA LEU A 273 -7.07 -14.93 12.14
C LEU A 273 -8.19 -13.89 12.06
N ASP A 274 -7.99 -12.73 12.68
CA ASP A 274 -8.91 -11.60 12.62
C ASP A 274 -8.34 -10.51 11.70
N LEU A 275 -9.09 -10.21 10.63
CA LEU A 275 -8.75 -9.21 9.60
C LEU A 275 -9.79 -8.08 9.52
N THR A 276 -10.70 -7.98 10.49
CA THR A 276 -11.82 -7.02 10.46
C THR A 276 -11.35 -5.56 10.38
N GLY A 277 -10.19 -5.25 10.95
CA GLY A 277 -9.58 -3.91 10.91
C GLY A 277 -8.77 -3.60 9.65
N PHE A 278 -8.69 -4.51 8.67
CA PHE A 278 -7.85 -4.29 7.49
C PHE A 278 -8.50 -3.32 6.50
N ASP A 279 -7.73 -2.31 6.08
CA ASP A 279 -7.98 -1.50 4.90
C ASP A 279 -7.09 -1.99 3.75
N THR A 280 -7.71 -2.58 2.73
CA THR A 280 -7.01 -3.11 1.54
C THR A 280 -7.13 -2.20 0.32
N SER A 281 -7.65 -0.98 0.49
CA SER A 281 -7.97 -0.08 -0.63
C SER A 281 -6.77 0.35 -1.48
N ASN A 282 -5.54 0.26 -0.95
CA ASN A 282 -4.30 0.55 -1.67
C ASN A 282 -3.53 -0.70 -2.13
N VAL A 283 -4.04 -1.90 -1.86
CA VAL A 283 -3.37 -3.16 -2.21
C VAL A 283 -3.51 -3.44 -3.70
N THR A 284 -2.40 -3.81 -4.33
CA THR A 284 -2.30 -4.13 -5.76
C THR A 284 -2.03 -5.61 -6.03
N SER A 285 -1.49 -6.35 -5.06
CA SER A 285 -1.21 -7.78 -5.17
C SER A 285 -1.63 -8.55 -3.92
N MET A 286 -2.40 -9.62 -4.13
CA MET A 286 -2.81 -10.60 -3.11
C MET A 286 -2.39 -12.02 -3.51
N TRP A 287 -1.39 -12.15 -4.38
CA TRP A 287 -0.88 -13.44 -4.87
C TRP A 287 -0.54 -14.37 -3.70
N LYS A 288 -1.15 -15.57 -3.68
CA LYS A 288 -1.01 -16.61 -2.64
C LYS A 288 -1.25 -16.13 -1.20
N MET A 289 -2.01 -15.07 -0.96
CA MET A 289 -2.15 -14.45 0.37
C MET A 289 -2.52 -15.46 1.48
N PHE A 290 -3.39 -16.44 1.20
CA PHE A 290 -3.82 -17.47 2.16
C PHE A 290 -3.48 -18.90 1.71
N TRP A 291 -2.62 -19.04 0.70
CA TRP A 291 -2.36 -20.31 0.04
C TRP A 291 -1.98 -21.42 1.03
N GLY A 292 -2.62 -22.58 1.00
CA GLY A 292 -2.23 -23.75 1.81
C GLY A 292 -2.42 -23.62 3.32
N SER A 293 -3.15 -22.63 3.81
CA SER A 293 -3.54 -22.50 5.23
C SER A 293 -4.73 -23.43 5.56
N GLU A 294 -4.47 -24.74 5.45
CA GLU A 294 -5.46 -25.82 5.36
C GLU A 294 -6.44 -25.94 6.55
N LYS A 295 -6.06 -25.45 7.75
CA LYS A 295 -6.85 -25.57 8.98
C LYS A 295 -7.75 -24.36 9.28
N LEU A 296 -7.70 -23.29 8.48
CA LEU A 296 -8.64 -22.19 8.63
C LEU A 296 -10.06 -22.68 8.31
N THR A 297 -10.96 -22.56 9.29
CA THR A 297 -12.39 -22.92 9.16
C THR A 297 -13.28 -21.70 8.94
N ASN A 298 -12.80 -20.51 9.31
CA ASN A 298 -13.47 -19.22 9.10
C ASN A 298 -12.44 -18.19 8.63
N LEU A 299 -12.82 -17.37 7.66
CA LEU A 299 -12.04 -16.25 7.14
C LEU A 299 -12.99 -15.09 6.83
N ASN A 300 -13.06 -14.11 7.74
CA ASN A 300 -13.84 -12.89 7.50
C ASN A 300 -13.00 -11.88 6.71
N ILE A 301 -13.36 -11.68 5.44
CA ILE A 301 -12.74 -10.74 4.50
C ILE A 301 -13.79 -9.83 3.84
N SER A 302 -14.96 -9.69 4.46
CA SER A 302 -16.06 -8.88 3.93
C SER A 302 -15.77 -7.37 3.88
N ASN A 303 -14.72 -6.92 4.57
CA ASN A 303 -14.20 -5.55 4.54
C ASN A 303 -13.17 -5.29 3.43
N PHE A 304 -12.79 -6.30 2.64
CA PHE A 304 -11.74 -6.13 1.66
C PHE A 304 -12.23 -5.30 0.46
N ASN A 305 -11.46 -4.28 0.09
CA ASN A 305 -11.63 -3.47 -1.09
C ASN A 305 -10.56 -3.83 -2.12
N THR A 306 -10.94 -4.59 -3.15
CA THR A 306 -9.99 -5.17 -4.11
C THR A 306 -9.89 -4.43 -5.44
N LYS A 307 -10.50 -3.24 -5.58
CA LYS A 307 -10.61 -2.50 -6.86
C LYS A 307 -9.25 -2.24 -7.55
N ASN A 308 -8.18 -2.14 -6.77
CA ASN A 308 -6.82 -1.85 -7.22
C ASN A 308 -5.97 -3.12 -7.39
N VAL A 309 -6.49 -4.30 -7.02
CA VAL A 309 -5.75 -5.56 -7.09
C VAL A 309 -5.71 -6.05 -8.54
N THR A 310 -4.52 -6.31 -9.05
CA THR A 310 -4.31 -6.81 -10.42
C THR A 310 -3.94 -8.30 -10.44
N ASN A 311 -3.44 -8.85 -9.33
CA ASN A 311 -3.04 -10.24 -9.21
C ASN A 311 -3.69 -10.92 -7.99
N MET A 312 -4.52 -11.93 -8.25
CA MET A 312 -5.18 -12.79 -7.26
C MET A 312 -4.84 -14.29 -7.46
N GLU A 313 -3.77 -14.59 -8.17
CA GLU A 313 -3.32 -15.98 -8.39
C GLU A 313 -3.21 -16.71 -7.04
N GLU A 314 -3.72 -17.95 -6.99
CA GLU A 314 -3.63 -18.84 -5.84
C GLU A 314 -4.11 -18.27 -4.48
N MET A 315 -4.85 -17.15 -4.46
CA MET A 315 -5.16 -16.41 -3.22
C MET A 315 -5.83 -17.29 -2.16
N PHE A 316 -6.77 -18.16 -2.56
CA PHE A 316 -7.51 -19.08 -1.69
C PHE A 316 -7.15 -20.56 -1.91
N SER A 317 -6.14 -20.83 -2.73
CA SER A 317 -5.74 -22.20 -3.05
C SER A 317 -5.35 -22.98 -1.79
N GLY A 318 -5.87 -24.18 -1.64
CA GLY A 318 -5.54 -25.08 -0.54
C GLY A 318 -6.23 -24.75 0.80
N LEU A 319 -7.23 -23.87 0.83
CA LEU A 319 -8.08 -23.64 2.01
C LEU A 319 -9.07 -24.79 2.22
N LYS A 320 -8.55 -25.98 2.52
CA LYS A 320 -9.30 -27.25 2.56
C LYS A 320 -10.39 -27.33 3.63
N SER A 321 -10.33 -26.51 4.68
CA SER A 321 -11.28 -26.53 5.80
C SER A 321 -12.37 -25.46 5.73
N ILE A 322 -12.31 -24.52 4.77
CA ILE A 322 -13.31 -23.47 4.58
C ILE A 322 -14.58 -24.08 3.96
N GLU A 323 -15.71 -23.90 4.64
CA GLU A 323 -17.03 -24.37 4.19
C GLU A 323 -17.87 -23.26 3.53
N GLN A 324 -17.62 -22.00 3.93
CA GLN A 324 -18.27 -20.81 3.39
C GLN A 324 -17.26 -19.67 3.28
N LEU A 325 -17.36 -18.87 2.21
CA LEU A 325 -16.50 -17.72 1.98
C LEU A 325 -17.33 -16.55 1.41
N ASN A 326 -17.37 -15.43 2.13
CA ASN A 326 -18.07 -14.24 1.67
C ASN A 326 -17.15 -13.36 0.81
N LEU A 327 -17.45 -13.26 -0.48
CA LEU A 327 -16.71 -12.47 -1.47
C LEU A 327 -17.50 -11.26 -1.99
N SER A 328 -18.59 -10.88 -1.31
CA SER A 328 -19.50 -9.83 -1.81
C SER A 328 -18.85 -8.44 -1.96
N SER A 329 -17.76 -8.16 -1.24
CA SER A 329 -17.03 -6.88 -1.34
C SER A 329 -15.98 -6.84 -2.46
N PHE A 330 -15.74 -7.96 -3.16
CA PHE A 330 -14.67 -8.05 -4.15
C PHE A 330 -15.08 -7.33 -5.44
N ASP A 331 -14.22 -6.42 -5.87
CA ASP A 331 -14.17 -5.85 -7.21
C ASP A 331 -12.95 -6.44 -7.94
N THR A 332 -13.19 -7.22 -8.99
CA THR A 332 -12.12 -7.88 -9.77
C THR A 332 -11.86 -7.21 -11.12
N SER A 333 -12.43 -6.03 -11.38
CA SER A 333 -12.34 -5.33 -12.68
C SER A 333 -10.92 -4.94 -13.10
N SER A 334 -9.95 -4.99 -12.19
CA SER A 334 -8.52 -4.75 -12.45
C SER A 334 -7.68 -6.03 -12.55
N VAL A 335 -8.25 -7.20 -12.25
CA VAL A 335 -7.51 -8.47 -12.17
C VAL A 335 -7.21 -9.02 -13.57
N THR A 336 -5.96 -9.42 -13.79
CA THR A 336 -5.51 -10.01 -15.07
C THR A 336 -5.19 -11.50 -14.98
N ASP A 337 -4.89 -12.01 -13.77
CA ASP A 337 -4.58 -13.43 -13.54
C ASP A 337 -5.39 -13.99 -12.34
N MET A 338 -6.14 -15.08 -12.60
CA MET A 338 -6.94 -15.83 -11.62
C MET A 338 -6.52 -17.32 -11.57
N ASN A 339 -5.29 -17.63 -12.00
CA ASN A 339 -4.73 -18.97 -11.95
C ASN A 339 -4.87 -19.60 -10.56
N ASN A 340 -5.35 -20.84 -10.48
CA ASN A 340 -5.52 -21.61 -9.25
C ASN A 340 -6.31 -20.89 -8.13
N MET A 341 -7.11 -19.84 -8.40
CA MET A 341 -7.66 -18.96 -7.35
C MET A 341 -8.38 -19.72 -6.22
N PHE A 342 -9.16 -20.75 -6.57
CA PHE A 342 -9.90 -21.61 -5.63
C PHE A 342 -9.41 -23.07 -5.61
N TYR A 343 -8.20 -23.35 -6.11
CA TYR A 343 -7.65 -24.69 -6.21
C TYR A 343 -7.74 -25.47 -4.89
N GLY A 344 -8.29 -26.68 -4.91
CA GLY A 344 -8.29 -27.60 -3.78
C GLY A 344 -9.10 -27.14 -2.57
N MET A 345 -10.04 -26.20 -2.72
CA MET A 345 -11.02 -25.86 -1.69
C MET A 345 -12.06 -26.97 -1.52
N SER A 346 -11.64 -28.13 -1.00
CA SER A 346 -12.43 -29.37 -1.05
C SER A 346 -13.71 -29.38 -0.22
N LYS A 347 -13.85 -28.49 0.76
CA LYS A 347 -15.02 -28.43 1.65
C LYS A 347 -16.09 -27.40 1.25
N ILE A 348 -15.76 -26.46 0.38
CA ILE A 348 -16.71 -25.42 -0.01
C ILE A 348 -17.83 -26.04 -0.85
N THR A 349 -19.07 -25.67 -0.54
CA THR A 349 -20.27 -26.23 -1.21
C THR A 349 -20.94 -25.24 -2.15
N SER A 350 -20.68 -23.95 -1.97
CA SER A 350 -21.17 -22.86 -2.81
C SER A 350 -20.18 -21.70 -2.84
N LEU A 351 -20.11 -21.00 -3.97
CA LEU A 351 -19.32 -19.79 -4.18
C LEU A 351 -20.21 -18.75 -4.87
N ASN A 352 -20.47 -17.62 -4.21
CA ASN A 352 -21.12 -16.49 -4.85
C ASN A 352 -20.07 -15.62 -5.54
N LEU A 353 -20.08 -15.65 -6.88
CA LEU A 353 -19.13 -14.92 -7.73
C LEU A 353 -19.80 -13.82 -8.55
N SER A 354 -21.06 -13.46 -8.26
CA SER A 354 -21.86 -12.52 -9.06
C SER A 354 -21.24 -11.13 -9.27
N ASN A 355 -20.36 -10.69 -8.35
CA ASN A 355 -19.67 -9.40 -8.43
C ASN A 355 -18.35 -9.44 -9.22
N PHE A 356 -17.93 -10.61 -9.72
CA PHE A 356 -16.67 -10.74 -10.43
C PHE A 356 -16.78 -10.13 -11.84
N ASP A 357 -15.89 -9.21 -12.17
CA ASP A 357 -15.60 -8.80 -13.54
C ASP A 357 -14.33 -9.52 -13.99
N THR A 358 -14.43 -10.38 -15.01
CA THR A 358 -13.29 -11.13 -15.57
C THR A 358 -12.84 -10.60 -16.94
N SER A 359 -13.35 -9.45 -17.39
CA SER A 359 -13.12 -8.90 -18.74
C SER A 359 -11.64 -8.56 -19.04
N LYS A 360 -10.77 -8.52 -18.03
CA LYS A 360 -9.32 -8.34 -18.18
C LYS A 360 -8.50 -9.61 -17.93
N VAL A 361 -9.14 -10.70 -17.50
CA VAL A 361 -8.44 -11.94 -17.13
C VAL A 361 -7.95 -12.66 -18.38
N THR A 362 -6.66 -13.00 -18.40
CA THR A 362 -6.04 -13.74 -19.51
C THR A 362 -5.77 -15.21 -19.20
N ASN A 363 -5.79 -15.58 -17.92
CA ASN A 363 -5.39 -16.90 -17.43
C ASN A 363 -6.36 -17.40 -16.34
N MET A 364 -7.03 -18.54 -16.60
CA MET A 364 -7.97 -19.20 -15.68
C MET A 364 -7.60 -20.68 -15.46
N LYS A 365 -6.36 -21.07 -15.75
CA LYS A 365 -5.92 -22.45 -15.55
C LYS A 365 -6.10 -22.84 -14.07
N TYR A 366 -6.54 -24.07 -13.83
CA TYR A 366 -6.79 -24.63 -12.50
C TYR A 366 -7.75 -23.86 -11.57
N MET A 367 -8.50 -22.85 -12.05
CA MET A 367 -9.26 -21.93 -11.18
C MET A 367 -10.18 -22.64 -10.17
N PHE A 368 -10.88 -23.71 -10.59
CA PHE A 368 -11.75 -24.54 -9.75
C PHE A 368 -11.26 -26.01 -9.67
N TYR A 369 -9.96 -26.24 -9.81
CA TYR A 369 -9.37 -27.57 -9.72
C TYR A 369 -9.61 -28.18 -8.33
N ASP A 370 -10.09 -29.42 -8.27
CA ASP A 370 -10.39 -30.16 -7.03
C ASP A 370 -11.27 -29.40 -6.01
N VAL A 371 -12.12 -28.49 -6.48
CA VAL A 371 -13.24 -27.93 -5.70
C VAL A 371 -14.35 -28.97 -5.66
N SER A 372 -14.09 -30.10 -4.98
CA SER A 372 -14.82 -31.34 -5.21
C SER A 372 -16.27 -31.33 -4.77
N ASN A 373 -16.62 -30.53 -3.75
CA ASN A 373 -17.93 -30.53 -3.10
C ASN A 373 -18.91 -29.48 -3.65
N ILE A 374 -18.53 -28.72 -4.68
CA ILE A 374 -19.40 -27.71 -5.29
C ILE A 374 -20.42 -28.39 -6.22
N ALA A 375 -21.71 -28.24 -5.89
CA ALA A 375 -22.80 -28.84 -6.67
C ALA A 375 -23.32 -27.93 -7.79
N THR A 376 -23.20 -26.61 -7.59
CA THR A 376 -23.62 -25.57 -8.55
C THR A 376 -22.59 -24.45 -8.56
N LEU A 377 -22.35 -23.89 -9.74
CA LEU A 377 -21.41 -22.79 -9.93
C LEU A 377 -22.01 -21.82 -10.94
N ASP A 378 -22.43 -20.64 -10.47
CA ASP A 378 -22.92 -19.57 -11.32
C ASP A 378 -21.73 -18.76 -11.84
N LEU A 379 -21.55 -18.78 -13.17
CA LEU A 379 -20.50 -18.07 -13.90
C LEU A 379 -21.09 -17.11 -14.92
N SER A 380 -22.38 -16.75 -14.81
CA SER A 380 -23.11 -15.98 -15.83
C SER A 380 -22.50 -14.59 -16.10
N ASN A 381 -21.77 -14.03 -15.14
CA ASN A 381 -21.07 -12.75 -15.22
C ASN A 381 -19.64 -12.83 -15.80
N PHE A 382 -19.11 -14.03 -16.06
CA PHE A 382 -17.74 -14.17 -16.56
C PHE A 382 -17.63 -13.71 -18.02
N ASP A 383 -16.70 -12.82 -18.30
CA ASP A 383 -16.21 -12.55 -19.65
C ASP A 383 -14.88 -13.28 -19.85
N THR A 384 -14.88 -14.27 -20.76
CA THR A 384 -13.68 -15.05 -21.09
C THR A 384 -13.03 -14.63 -22.40
N SER A 385 -13.45 -13.52 -23.01
CA SER A 385 -13.00 -13.07 -24.34
C SER A 385 -11.50 -12.87 -24.46
N LYS A 386 -10.78 -12.59 -23.36
CA LYS A 386 -9.31 -12.46 -23.32
C LYS A 386 -8.58 -13.69 -22.78
N VAL A 387 -9.30 -14.71 -22.33
CA VAL A 387 -8.68 -15.89 -21.73
C VAL A 387 -7.99 -16.72 -22.79
N THR A 388 -6.71 -17.04 -22.53
CA THR A 388 -5.88 -17.87 -23.42
C THR A 388 -5.65 -19.28 -22.90
N ASN A 389 -5.88 -19.50 -21.59
CA ASN A 389 -5.61 -20.76 -20.92
C ASN A 389 -6.73 -21.14 -19.94
N MET A 390 -7.39 -22.26 -20.19
CA MET A 390 -8.46 -22.87 -19.37
C MET A 390 -8.09 -24.29 -18.92
N LYS A 391 -6.80 -24.66 -19.01
CA LYS A 391 -6.29 -25.98 -18.64
C LYS A 391 -6.73 -26.33 -17.21
N TYR A 392 -7.33 -27.52 -17.06
CA TYR A 392 -7.83 -28.05 -15.80
C TYR A 392 -8.84 -27.17 -15.02
N MET A 393 -9.50 -26.20 -15.67
CA MET A 393 -10.34 -25.20 -14.97
C MET A 393 -11.39 -25.82 -14.05
N PHE A 394 -12.04 -26.92 -14.46
CA PHE A 394 -13.05 -27.67 -13.69
C PHE A 394 -12.63 -29.10 -13.36
N TYR A 395 -11.33 -29.39 -13.39
CA TYR A 395 -10.82 -30.71 -13.06
C TYR A 395 -11.22 -31.08 -11.63
N GLY A 396 -11.67 -32.31 -11.39
CA GLY A 396 -11.95 -32.79 -10.03
C GLY A 396 -13.21 -32.20 -9.37
N THR A 397 -14.03 -31.43 -10.09
CA THR A 397 -15.36 -30.97 -9.62
C THR A 397 -16.37 -32.12 -9.64
N LYS A 398 -16.30 -32.99 -8.62
CA LYS A 398 -17.01 -34.28 -8.58
C LYS A 398 -18.52 -34.13 -8.36
N GLU A 399 -18.94 -33.13 -7.58
CA GLU A 399 -20.33 -32.93 -7.19
C GLU A 399 -21.17 -32.11 -8.19
N LEU A 400 -20.54 -31.49 -9.20
CA LEU A 400 -21.21 -30.65 -10.17
C LEU A 400 -22.19 -31.47 -11.03
N VAL A 401 -23.47 -31.06 -11.06
CA VAL A 401 -24.54 -31.75 -11.82
C VAL A 401 -24.79 -31.10 -13.18
N THR A 402 -24.81 -29.77 -13.21
CA THR A 402 -24.95 -28.97 -14.42
C THR A 402 -23.94 -27.84 -14.41
N LEU A 403 -23.47 -27.44 -15.58
CA LEU A 403 -22.58 -26.30 -15.74
C LEU A 403 -23.10 -25.39 -16.85
N ASP A 404 -23.43 -24.15 -16.51
CA ASP A 404 -23.76 -23.13 -17.50
C ASP A 404 -22.54 -22.26 -17.78
N ILE A 405 -22.04 -22.36 -19.00
CA ILE A 405 -20.93 -21.56 -19.53
C ILE A 405 -21.33 -20.98 -20.88
N SER A 406 -22.62 -20.66 -21.04
CA SER A 406 -23.21 -20.09 -22.26
C SER A 406 -22.62 -18.74 -22.66
N ASN A 407 -22.07 -18.01 -21.70
CA ASN A 407 -21.35 -16.75 -21.86
C ASN A 407 -19.87 -16.90 -22.26
N PHE A 408 -19.30 -18.11 -22.25
CA PHE A 408 -17.87 -18.28 -22.53
C PHE A 408 -17.54 -18.01 -24.01
N ASN A 409 -16.61 -17.09 -24.23
CA ASN A 409 -15.94 -16.87 -25.50
C ASN A 409 -14.58 -17.60 -25.48
N THR A 410 -14.38 -18.54 -26.40
CA THR A 410 -13.19 -19.40 -26.48
C THR A 410 -12.25 -19.07 -27.63
N SER A 411 -12.52 -18.00 -28.40
CA SER A 411 -11.76 -17.62 -29.61
C SER A 411 -10.28 -17.29 -29.40
N ASN A 412 -9.87 -17.05 -28.16
CA ASN A 412 -8.47 -16.80 -27.79
C ASN A 412 -7.83 -17.96 -27.02
N VAL A 413 -8.58 -19.00 -26.69
CA VAL A 413 -8.08 -20.12 -25.88
C VAL A 413 -7.16 -21.01 -26.71
N THR A 414 -5.98 -21.27 -26.17
CA THR A 414 -4.96 -22.15 -26.79
C THR A 414 -4.81 -23.47 -26.04
N ASN A 415 -5.25 -23.55 -24.79
CA ASN A 415 -5.12 -24.73 -23.95
C ASN A 415 -6.39 -25.00 -23.13
N MET A 416 -6.96 -26.19 -23.31
CA MET A 416 -8.12 -26.72 -22.59
C MET A 416 -7.86 -28.14 -22.04
N ASP A 417 -6.60 -28.57 -21.92
CA ASP A 417 -6.28 -29.92 -21.42
C ASP A 417 -7.05 -30.24 -20.15
N SER A 418 -7.71 -31.40 -20.15
CA SER A 418 -8.41 -31.98 -19.00
C SER A 418 -9.37 -31.02 -18.30
N MET A 419 -9.93 -30.05 -19.03
CA MET A 419 -10.75 -28.98 -18.45
C MET A 419 -11.90 -29.50 -17.59
N PHE A 420 -12.54 -30.62 -17.97
CA PHE A 420 -13.65 -31.23 -17.24
C PHE A 420 -13.32 -32.61 -16.66
N PHE A 421 -12.04 -33.01 -16.63
CA PHE A 421 -11.61 -34.33 -16.18
C PHE A 421 -12.00 -34.59 -14.71
N ILE A 422 -12.38 -35.82 -14.40
CA ILE A 422 -12.43 -36.32 -13.01
C ILE A 422 -11.84 -37.72 -12.91
N TYR A 423 -11.27 -38.02 -11.74
CA TYR A 423 -10.94 -39.38 -11.34
C TYR A 423 -11.85 -39.82 -10.18
N LEU A 424 -12.53 -40.95 -10.35
CA LEU A 424 -13.40 -41.58 -9.38
C LEU A 424 -13.04 -43.06 -9.25
N LYS A 425 -13.07 -43.59 -8.02
CA LYS A 425 -12.87 -45.04 -7.78
C LYS A 425 -13.94 -45.86 -8.49
N ASN A 426 -15.19 -45.40 -8.44
CA ASN A 426 -16.30 -45.94 -9.20
C ASN A 426 -16.75 -44.90 -10.24
N PRO A 427 -16.50 -45.13 -11.54
CA PRO A 427 -16.89 -44.19 -12.59
C PRO A 427 -18.39 -43.87 -12.66
N SER A 428 -19.25 -44.74 -12.12
CA SER A 428 -20.71 -44.51 -12.07
C SER A 428 -21.12 -43.41 -11.09
N ASP A 429 -20.23 -43.01 -10.18
CA ASP A 429 -20.49 -41.95 -9.19
C ASP A 429 -20.40 -40.55 -9.81
N ALA A 430 -19.98 -40.41 -11.08
CA ALA A 430 -19.96 -39.13 -11.78
C ALA A 430 -21.34 -38.46 -11.76
N LYS A 431 -21.38 -37.14 -11.53
CA LYS A 431 -22.65 -36.38 -11.40
C LYS A 431 -22.96 -35.41 -12.53
N LEU A 432 -21.95 -34.96 -13.28
CA LEU A 432 -22.16 -33.97 -14.34
C LEU A 432 -22.93 -34.59 -15.50
N GLU A 433 -24.12 -34.06 -15.74
CA GLU A 433 -25.05 -34.56 -16.76
C GLU A 433 -25.12 -33.65 -17.98
N ARG A 434 -25.03 -32.32 -17.78
CA ARG A 434 -25.19 -31.32 -18.85
C ARG A 434 -24.21 -30.16 -18.70
N ILE A 435 -23.67 -29.73 -19.84
CA ILE A 435 -22.94 -28.47 -19.98
C ILE A 435 -23.71 -27.61 -20.98
N TYR A 436 -24.15 -26.43 -20.56
CA TYR A 436 -24.89 -25.49 -21.39
C TYR A 436 -23.94 -24.48 -22.04
N VAL A 437 -24.11 -24.30 -23.35
CA VAL A 437 -23.38 -23.31 -24.16
C VAL A 437 -24.34 -22.56 -25.11
N ASN A 438 -23.98 -21.38 -25.60
CA ASN A 438 -24.77 -20.71 -26.65
C ASN A 438 -24.35 -21.13 -28.07
N ASN A 439 -23.05 -21.38 -28.28
CA ASN A 439 -22.46 -21.75 -29.57
C ASN A 439 -21.43 -22.86 -29.38
N ASP A 440 -21.00 -23.48 -30.49
CA ASP A 440 -19.82 -24.35 -30.50
C ASP A 440 -18.60 -23.59 -29.96
N PHE A 441 -17.69 -24.27 -29.26
CA PHE A 441 -16.45 -23.61 -28.85
C PHE A 441 -15.58 -23.36 -30.09
N ASP A 442 -15.00 -22.17 -30.16
CA ASP A 442 -13.96 -21.87 -31.15
C ASP A 442 -12.68 -22.59 -30.74
N THR A 443 -12.30 -23.60 -31.52
CA THR A 443 -11.12 -24.42 -31.27
C THR A 443 -9.99 -24.16 -32.28
N SER A 444 -10.11 -23.09 -33.08
CA SER A 444 -9.15 -22.74 -34.15
C SER A 444 -7.74 -22.50 -33.61
N LYS A 445 -7.63 -21.91 -32.40
CA LYS A 445 -6.35 -21.65 -31.71
C LYS A 445 -5.98 -22.73 -30.69
N VAL A 446 -6.85 -23.71 -30.43
CA VAL A 446 -6.62 -24.74 -29.40
C VAL A 446 -5.57 -25.74 -29.88
N VAL A 447 -4.43 -25.71 -29.20
CA VAL A 447 -3.27 -26.60 -29.42
C VAL A 447 -3.33 -27.81 -28.50
N ASN A 448 -3.75 -27.62 -27.25
CA ASN A 448 -3.77 -28.68 -26.22
C ASN A 448 -5.22 -28.96 -25.76
N ALA A 449 -5.64 -30.21 -25.96
CA ALA A 449 -6.99 -30.77 -26.14
C ALA A 449 -7.22 -32.11 -25.40
N SER A 450 -6.31 -32.54 -24.53
CA SER A 450 -6.24 -33.95 -24.11
C SER A 450 -7.15 -34.24 -22.91
N TYR A 451 -7.76 -35.43 -22.88
CA TYR A 451 -8.55 -35.95 -21.74
C TYR A 451 -9.66 -35.01 -21.24
N LEU A 452 -10.26 -34.20 -22.12
CA LEU A 452 -11.23 -33.15 -21.79
C LEU A 452 -12.32 -33.60 -20.82
N PHE A 453 -12.92 -34.76 -21.07
CA PHE A 453 -14.11 -35.25 -20.39
C PHE A 453 -13.89 -36.57 -19.63
N TYR A 454 -12.63 -36.98 -19.41
CA TYR A 454 -12.34 -38.25 -18.76
C TYR A 454 -13.09 -38.40 -17.42
N GLY A 455 -13.68 -39.57 -17.20
CA GLY A 455 -14.45 -39.88 -16.00
C GLY A 455 -15.87 -39.30 -15.96
N ARG A 456 -16.28 -38.44 -16.90
CA ARG A 456 -17.64 -37.85 -16.94
C ARG A 456 -18.69 -38.79 -17.56
N ARG A 457 -18.84 -40.00 -17.01
CA ARG A 457 -19.69 -41.07 -17.60
C ARG A 457 -21.18 -40.75 -17.72
N LYS A 458 -21.70 -39.80 -16.94
CA LYS A 458 -23.10 -39.34 -17.03
C LYS A 458 -23.33 -38.16 -17.98
N LEU A 459 -22.27 -37.53 -18.49
CA LEU A 459 -22.39 -36.37 -19.37
C LEU A 459 -23.02 -36.77 -20.71
N ARG A 460 -24.03 -36.03 -21.14
CA ARG A 460 -24.70 -36.20 -22.43
C ARG A 460 -24.82 -34.85 -23.13
N GLY A 461 -24.68 -34.87 -24.46
CA GLY A 461 -25.08 -33.76 -25.31
C GLY A 461 -26.60 -33.53 -25.25
N GLY A 462 -27.05 -32.36 -25.71
CA GLY A 462 -28.46 -31.96 -25.67
C GLY A 462 -29.42 -32.91 -26.40
N ASN A 463 -28.95 -33.62 -27.42
CA ASN A 463 -29.69 -34.63 -28.18
C ASN A 463 -29.30 -36.07 -27.75
N GLY A 464 -28.64 -36.21 -26.60
CA GLY A 464 -28.26 -37.49 -26.00
C GLY A 464 -26.92 -38.06 -26.47
N SER A 465 -26.13 -37.35 -27.28
CA SER A 465 -24.83 -37.85 -27.76
C SER A 465 -23.84 -38.15 -26.62
N PHE A 466 -23.08 -39.24 -26.76
CA PHE A 466 -22.01 -39.62 -25.82
C PHE A 466 -21.02 -40.62 -26.44
N LEU A 467 -19.82 -40.69 -25.86
CA LEU A 467 -18.90 -41.81 -25.99
C LEU A 467 -18.98 -42.74 -24.77
N ALA A 468 -18.82 -44.04 -24.99
CA ALA A 468 -18.74 -45.04 -23.92
C ALA A 468 -17.58 -44.77 -22.95
N GLU A 469 -16.43 -44.32 -23.48
CA GLU A 469 -15.31 -43.81 -22.71
C GLU A 469 -15.13 -42.31 -23.02
N PRO A 470 -15.70 -41.40 -22.20
CA PRO A 470 -15.62 -39.95 -22.43
C PRO A 470 -14.20 -39.39 -22.52
N GLY A 471 -13.20 -40.10 -21.98
CA GLY A 471 -11.79 -39.73 -22.11
C GLY A 471 -11.24 -39.80 -23.53
N MET A 472 -11.92 -40.49 -24.45
CA MET A 472 -11.55 -40.55 -25.88
C MET A 472 -12.07 -39.36 -26.69
N ALA A 473 -12.94 -38.52 -26.11
CA ALA A 473 -13.41 -37.33 -26.80
C ALA A 473 -12.26 -36.33 -26.98
N ASP A 474 -11.95 -36.07 -28.24
CA ASP A 474 -11.02 -35.02 -28.63
C ASP A 474 -11.73 -33.66 -28.72
N LYS A 475 -11.02 -32.64 -29.21
CA LYS A 475 -11.56 -31.28 -29.35
C LYS A 475 -12.77 -31.18 -30.29
N THR A 476 -13.05 -32.17 -31.15
CA THR A 476 -14.22 -32.14 -32.04
C THR A 476 -15.54 -32.31 -31.28
N TRP A 477 -15.50 -32.76 -30.03
CA TRP A 477 -16.67 -32.89 -29.15
C TRP A 477 -17.03 -31.60 -28.40
N LEU A 478 -16.22 -30.55 -28.48
CA LEU A 478 -16.46 -29.22 -27.89
C LEU A 478 -17.48 -28.41 -28.71
N ARG A 479 -18.67 -28.99 -28.95
CA ARG A 479 -19.72 -28.42 -29.78
C ARG A 479 -21.11 -28.80 -29.29
N VAL A 480 -22.10 -28.01 -29.70
CA VAL A 480 -23.51 -28.25 -29.43
C VAL A 480 -23.96 -29.51 -30.15
N ASP A 481 -24.51 -30.45 -29.39
CA ASP A 481 -25.15 -31.65 -29.90
C ASP A 481 -26.47 -31.31 -30.62
N ARG A 482 -26.58 -31.70 -31.88
CA ARG A 482 -27.70 -31.35 -32.78
C ARG A 482 -27.85 -32.42 -33.88
N PRO A 483 -28.96 -32.46 -34.63
CA PRO A 483 -29.15 -33.46 -35.69
C PRO A 483 -27.95 -33.53 -36.66
N GLY A 484 -27.36 -34.71 -36.80
CA GLY A 484 -26.19 -34.96 -37.65
C GLY A 484 -24.83 -34.55 -37.07
N VAL A 485 -24.78 -33.95 -35.87
CA VAL A 485 -23.55 -33.47 -35.24
C VAL A 485 -23.51 -33.89 -33.78
N GLN A 486 -22.63 -34.84 -33.44
CA GLN A 486 -22.42 -35.30 -32.07
C GLN A 486 -21.49 -34.37 -31.30
N GLY A 487 -21.88 -33.98 -30.09
CA GLY A 487 -21.07 -33.18 -29.17
C GLY A 487 -21.50 -33.37 -27.73
N TYR A 488 -20.75 -32.83 -26.78
CA TYR A 488 -21.07 -32.93 -25.35
C TYR A 488 -21.83 -31.73 -24.79
N PHE A 489 -22.08 -30.70 -25.59
CA PHE A 489 -22.79 -29.51 -25.12
C PHE A 489 -24.28 -29.54 -25.45
N THR A 490 -25.05 -28.93 -24.56
CA THR A 490 -26.47 -28.62 -24.74
C THR A 490 -26.60 -27.14 -25.06
N ARG A 491 -27.37 -26.78 -26.09
CA ARG A 491 -27.65 -25.36 -26.33
C ARG A 491 -28.50 -24.83 -25.18
N LYS A 492 -28.13 -23.69 -24.60
CA LYS A 492 -28.97 -23.03 -23.60
C LYS A 492 -30.34 -22.71 -24.23
N PRO A 493 -31.47 -23.08 -23.58
CA PRO A 493 -32.81 -22.89 -24.11
C PRO A 493 -33.12 -21.45 -24.53
#